data_AF-A0A367EZ59-F1
#
_entry.id   AF-A0A367EZ59-F1
#
_cell.length_a   1.000
_cell.length_b   1.000
_cell.length_c   1.000
_cell.angle_alpha   90.00
_cell.angle_beta   90.00
_cell.angle_gamma   90.00
#
_symmetry.space_group_name_H-M   'P 1'
#
loop_
_entity.id
_entity.type
_entity.pdbx_description
1 polymer ?
#
loop_
_entity_poly.entity_id
_entity_poly.type
_entity_poly.pdbx_seq_one_letter_code
_entity_poly.pdbx_strand_id
1 'polypeptide(L)'
;MKRESGIDKDIATTRRDTVREAYSFACMRCGHGWEQDYEIQHLEYADGRPLIVYYADGERVPSPLTRPTCRFCDGHVVRIMRSGRVSTADAALPGHWER
;
A
#
# COMPACT_ATOMS: atom_id res chain seq x y z
N MET A 1 -28.04 35.85 -0.52
CA MET A 1 -27.90 34.39 -0.51
C MET A 1 -26.67 33.98 -1.31
N LYS A 2 -25.57 33.61 -0.65
CA LYS A 2 -24.57 32.66 -1.19
C LYS A 2 -24.07 31.81 -0.02
N ARG A 3 -24.35 30.51 -0.09
CA ARG A 3 -23.82 29.50 0.81
C ARG A 3 -22.47 29.09 0.24
N GLU A 4 -21.42 29.16 1.03
CA GLU A 4 -20.13 28.54 0.73
C GLU A 4 -19.81 27.60 1.89
N SER A 5 -20.24 26.34 1.72
CA SER A 5 -19.76 25.19 2.47
C SER A 5 -18.27 25.00 2.22
N GLY A 6 -17.49 24.65 3.25
CA GLY A 6 -16.06 24.45 3.04
C GLY A 6 -15.28 23.89 4.21
N ILE A 7 -15.62 22.65 4.60
CA ILE A 7 -14.71 21.63 5.13
C ILE A 7 -14.26 21.80 6.59
N ASP A 8 -15.02 21.08 7.43
CA ASP A 8 -14.71 20.57 8.76
C ASP A 8 -13.21 20.32 8.97
N LYS A 9 -12.57 21.17 9.80
CA LYS A 9 -11.11 21.18 9.97
C LYS A 9 -10.62 20.25 11.08
N ASP A 10 -11.51 19.53 11.76
CA ASP A 10 -11.16 18.74 12.94
C ASP A 10 -12.02 17.46 13.04
N ILE A 11 -12.00 16.63 12.00
CA ILE A 11 -12.49 15.26 12.16
C ILE A 11 -11.43 14.48 12.95
N ALA A 12 -11.45 14.66 14.28
CA ALA A 12 -10.61 13.93 15.21
C ALA A 12 -10.64 12.44 14.86
N THR A 13 -9.46 11.86 14.64
CA THR A 13 -9.32 10.47 14.22
C THR A 13 -8.89 9.63 15.41
N THR A 14 -9.63 8.57 15.71
CA THR A 14 -9.34 7.63 16.81
C THR A 14 -8.73 6.36 16.23
N ARG A 15 -7.59 5.90 16.79
CA ARG A 15 -7.01 4.61 16.42
C ARG A 15 -7.71 3.47 17.15
N ARG A 16 -8.29 2.55 16.38
CA ARG A 16 -8.95 1.34 16.89
C ARG A 16 -7.95 0.24 17.12
N ASP A 17 -7.16 -0.08 16.10
CA ASP A 17 -6.13 -1.12 16.18
C ASP A 17 -5.02 -0.91 15.15
N THR A 18 -3.99 -1.74 15.24
CA THR A 18 -2.87 -1.78 14.30
C THR A 18 -2.48 -3.22 14.08
N VAL A 19 -2.39 -3.62 12.82
CA VAL A 19 -1.97 -4.96 12.40
C VAL A 19 -0.74 -4.86 11.51
N ARG A 20 0.08 -5.92 11.50
CA ARG A 20 1.23 -6.04 10.61
C ARG A 20 0.95 -7.11 9.58
N GLU A 21 1.07 -6.75 8.32
CA GLU A 21 0.80 -7.65 7.19
C GLU A 21 1.90 -7.53 6.16
N ALA A 22 2.33 -8.67 5.63
CA ALA A 22 3.28 -8.74 4.54
C ALA A 22 2.54 -8.96 3.22
N TYR A 23 2.99 -8.29 2.16
CA TYR A 23 2.48 -8.53 0.81
C TYR A 23 3.62 -8.75 -0.17
N SER A 24 3.41 -9.70 -1.08
CA SER A 24 4.31 -9.97 -2.20
C SER A 24 3.80 -9.24 -3.45
N PHE A 25 4.71 -8.61 -4.18
CA PHE A 25 4.42 -7.85 -5.40
C PHE A 25 5.25 -8.35 -6.58
N ALA A 26 4.70 -8.22 -7.78
CA ALA A 26 5.41 -8.45 -9.04
C ALA A 26 5.06 -7.35 -10.05
N CYS A 27 6.06 -6.63 -10.54
CA CYS A 27 5.87 -5.65 -11.60
C CYS A 27 5.81 -6.35 -12.95
N MET A 28 4.70 -6.18 -13.67
CA MET A 28 4.55 -6.74 -15.02
C MET A 28 5.23 -5.86 -16.09
N ARG A 29 5.80 -4.71 -15.72
CA ARG A 29 6.54 -3.81 -16.62
C ARG A 29 8.03 -4.10 -16.63
N CYS A 30 8.67 -4.14 -15.45
CA CYS A 30 10.12 -4.39 -15.33
C CYS A 30 10.47 -5.76 -14.72
N GLY A 31 9.46 -6.63 -14.49
CA GLY A 31 9.63 -8.00 -14.00
C GLY A 31 10.13 -8.16 -12.55
N HIS A 32 10.42 -7.09 -11.82
CA HIS A 32 10.90 -7.19 -10.45
C HIS A 32 9.81 -7.70 -9.51
N GLY A 33 10.17 -8.66 -8.67
CA GLY A 33 9.38 -9.12 -7.53
C GLY A 33 9.96 -8.58 -6.22
N TRP A 34 9.09 -8.21 -5.28
CA TRP A 34 9.54 -7.84 -3.93
C TRP A 34 8.48 -8.16 -2.89
N GLU A 35 8.91 -8.35 -1.65
CA GLU A 35 8.02 -8.48 -0.49
C GLU A 35 8.20 -7.27 0.40
N GLN A 36 7.11 -6.80 1.01
CA GLN A 36 7.17 -5.69 1.95
C GLN A 36 6.17 -5.87 3.09
N ASP A 37 6.65 -5.59 4.29
CA ASP A 37 5.84 -5.49 5.50
C ASP A 37 5.17 -4.12 5.59
N TYR A 38 3.92 -4.12 6.03
CA TYR A 38 3.15 -2.92 6.30
C TYR A 38 2.59 -2.94 7.72
N GLU A 39 2.63 -1.78 8.37
CA GLU A 39 1.75 -1.49 9.50
C GLU A 39 0.46 -0.88 8.96
N ILE A 40 -0.67 -1.51 9.29
CA ILE A 40 -2.00 -1.10 8.86
C ILE A 40 -2.74 -0.63 10.11
N GLN A 41 -3.03 0.67 10.15
CA GLN A 41 -3.80 1.28 11.23
C GLN A 41 -5.27 1.36 10.82
N HIS A 42 -6.12 0.72 11.62
CA HIS A 42 -7.57 0.88 11.53
C HIS A 42 -7.96 2.05 12.42
N LEU A 43 -8.37 3.14 11.78
CA LEU A 43 -8.80 4.36 12.42
C LEU A 43 -10.28 4.60 12.16
N GLU A 44 -10.88 5.46 12.95
CA GLU A 44 -12.21 5.98 12.72
C GLU A 44 -12.22 7.49 12.89
N TYR A 45 -12.95 8.15 12.00
CA TYR A 45 -13.30 9.55 12.12
C TYR A 45 -14.26 9.78 13.30
N ALA A 46 -14.37 11.02 13.77
CA ALA A 46 -15.26 11.39 14.87
C ALA A 46 -16.75 11.04 14.62
N ASP A 47 -17.15 10.95 13.35
CA ASP A 47 -18.49 10.53 12.93
C ASP A 47 -18.64 9.01 12.72
N GLY A 48 -17.63 8.23 13.10
CA GLY A 48 -17.62 6.78 13.01
C GLY A 48 -17.31 6.21 11.62
N ARG A 49 -16.99 7.05 10.63
CA ARG A 49 -16.54 6.53 9.33
C ARG A 49 -15.17 5.86 9.46
N PRO A 50 -14.95 4.66 8.88
CA PRO A 50 -13.67 3.98 8.95
C PRO A 50 -12.62 4.67 8.06
N LEU A 51 -11.37 4.65 8.52
CA LEU A 51 -10.20 5.13 7.80
C LEU A 51 -9.05 4.12 7.98
N ILE A 52 -8.52 3.61 6.87
CA ILE A 52 -7.36 2.72 6.90
C ILE A 52 -6.13 3.49 6.46
N VAL A 53 -5.06 3.42 7.26
CA VAL A 53 -3.78 4.06 6.94
C VAL A 53 -2.68 3.01 6.90
N TYR A 54 -1.88 3.05 5.84
CA TYR A 54 -0.77 2.12 5.61
C TYR A 54 0.55 2.83 5.89
N TYR A 55 1.45 2.10 6.54
CA TYR A 55 2.83 2.51 6.77
C TYR A 55 3.77 1.42 6.27
N ALA A 56 4.85 1.81 5.61
CA ALA A 56 5.94 0.94 5.19
C ALA A 56 7.23 1.52 5.75
N ASP A 57 8.01 0.71 6.47
CA ASP A 57 9.26 1.16 7.12
C ASP A 57 9.07 2.40 8.03
N GLY A 58 7.88 2.52 8.64
CA GLY A 58 7.49 3.66 9.49
C GLY A 58 6.99 4.89 8.72
N GLU A 59 7.05 4.89 7.38
CA GLU A 59 6.59 6.00 6.55
C GLU A 59 5.16 5.78 6.04
N ARG A 60 4.34 6.84 6.05
CA ARG A 60 2.96 6.77 5.55
C ARG A 60 2.95 6.63 4.03
N VAL A 61 2.30 5.59 3.53
CA VAL A 61 2.22 5.28 2.10
C VAL A 61 0.76 5.22 1.61
N PRO A 62 0.52 5.36 0.29
CA PRO A 62 -0.76 4.99 -0.30
C PRO A 62 -1.10 3.53 0.00
N SER A 63 -2.39 3.18 -0.08
CA SER A 63 -2.79 1.78 0.07
C SER A 63 -2.10 0.92 -1.01
N PRO A 64 -1.27 -0.07 -0.62
CA PRO A 64 -0.60 -0.94 -1.58
C PRO A 64 -1.59 -1.83 -2.33
N LEU A 65 -2.81 -2.01 -1.79
CA LEU A 65 -3.86 -2.86 -2.37
C LEU A 65 -4.65 -2.17 -3.48
N THR A 66 -4.84 -0.85 -3.39
CA THR A 66 -5.63 -0.09 -4.39
C THR A 66 -4.76 0.75 -5.31
N ARG A 67 -3.53 1.06 -4.92
CA ARG A 67 -2.63 1.93 -5.68
C ARG A 67 -1.18 1.42 -5.70
N PRO A 68 -0.95 0.16 -6.12
CA PRO A 68 0.39 -0.40 -6.15
C PRO A 68 1.25 0.34 -7.19
N THR A 69 2.47 0.69 -6.78
CA THR A 69 3.47 1.33 -7.64
C THR A 69 4.78 0.58 -7.49
N CYS A 70 5.41 0.25 -8.62
CA CYS A 70 6.69 -0.43 -8.61
C CYS A 70 7.78 0.52 -8.11
N ARG A 71 8.43 0.17 -7.00
CA ARG A 71 9.53 0.96 -6.41
C ARG A 71 10.83 1.00 -7.25
N PHE A 72 10.89 0.25 -8.35
CA PHE A 72 12.08 0.16 -9.22
C PHE A 72 11.91 0.89 -10.56
N CYS A 73 10.68 1.06 -11.07
CA CYS A 73 10.44 1.67 -12.38
C CYS A 73 9.22 2.59 -12.45
N ASP A 74 8.59 2.87 -11.30
CA ASP A 74 7.37 3.68 -11.13
C ASP A 74 6.15 3.21 -11.94
N GLY A 75 6.19 1.97 -12.46
CA GLY A 75 5.08 1.38 -13.18
C GLY A 75 3.91 0.99 -12.26
N HIS A 76 2.69 1.16 -12.76
CA HIS A 76 1.46 0.83 -12.02
C HIS A 76 0.86 -0.55 -12.37
N VAL A 77 1.44 -1.27 -13.34
CA VAL A 77 1.01 -2.64 -13.68
C VAL A 77 1.71 -3.62 -12.74
N VAL A 78 1.22 -3.68 -11.49
CA VAL A 78 1.78 -4.48 -10.41
C VAL A 78 0.75 -5.49 -9.94
N ARG A 79 1.13 -6.77 -9.88
CA ARG A 79 0.32 -7.82 -9.26
C ARG A 79 0.66 -7.95 -7.79
N ILE A 80 -0.36 -8.18 -6.98
CA ILE A 80 -0.26 -8.41 -5.54
C ILE A 80 -0.61 -9.86 -5.26
N MET A 81 0.18 -10.53 -4.43
CA MET A 81 0.00 -11.92 -4.03
C MET A 81 -0.02 -12.00 -2.49
N ARG A 82 -0.49 -13.14 -1.95
CA ARG A 82 -0.31 -13.43 -0.52
C ARG A 82 1.19 -13.47 -0.18
N SER A 83 1.53 -13.07 1.05
CA SER A 83 2.87 -13.17 1.62
C SER A 83 3.50 -14.55 1.45
N GLY A 84 4.82 -14.59 1.35
CA GLY A 84 5.60 -15.83 1.21
C GLY A 84 5.64 -16.40 -0.21
N ARG A 85 5.29 -15.61 -1.25
CA ARG A 85 5.34 -16.05 -2.66
C ARG A 85 6.45 -15.42 -3.51
N VAL A 86 7.32 -14.56 -2.96
CA VAL A 86 8.38 -13.93 -3.77
C VAL A 86 9.56 -14.87 -4.03
N SER A 87 9.86 -15.80 -3.13
CA SER A 87 10.99 -16.73 -3.29
C SER A 87 10.87 -17.66 -4.51
N THR A 88 9.67 -17.81 -5.10
CA THR A 88 9.45 -18.67 -6.28
C THR A 88 9.29 -17.90 -7.59
N ALA A 89 9.02 -16.59 -7.54
CA ALA A 89 8.92 -15.77 -8.74
C ALA A 89 10.29 -15.38 -9.31
N ASP A 90 11.29 -15.22 -8.43
CA ASP A 90 12.69 -14.99 -8.81
C ASP A 90 13.25 -16.17 -9.64
N ALA A 91 12.86 -17.41 -9.29
CA ALA A 91 13.26 -18.62 -10.02
C ALA A 91 12.51 -18.85 -11.35
N ALA A 92 11.36 -18.18 -11.58
CA ALA A 92 10.50 -18.43 -12.74
C ALA A 92 10.77 -17.50 -13.94
N LEU A 93 11.59 -16.46 -13.76
CA LEU A 93 12.00 -15.54 -14.83
C LEU A 93 13.54 -15.52 -14.91
N PRO A 94 14.16 -16.33 -15.79
CA PRO A 94 15.61 -16.26 -15.99
C PRO A 94 16.00 -14.89 -16.57
N GLY A 95 16.68 -14.09 -15.75
CA GLY A 95 17.75 -13.15 -16.15
C GLY A 95 17.39 -11.99 -17.08
N HIS A 96 16.83 -10.90 -16.55
CA HIS A 96 16.94 -9.60 -17.24
C HIS A 96 17.18 -8.37 -16.33
N TRP A 97 17.47 -8.55 -15.03
CA TRP A 97 17.56 -7.42 -14.08
C TRP A 97 18.90 -6.64 -14.10
N GLU A 98 19.80 -6.91 -15.05
CA GLU A 98 21.07 -6.20 -15.24
C GLU A 98 21.22 -5.57 -16.63
N ARG A 99 20.32 -4.65 -16.99
CA ARG A 99 20.59 -3.69 -18.08
C ARG A 99 20.10 -2.29 -17.75
#